data_AF-A0A2H9P6K5-F1
#
_entry.id   AF-A0A2H9P6K5-F1
#
_cell.length_a   1.000
_cell.length_b   1.000
_cell.length_c   1.000
_cell.angle_alpha   90.00
_cell.angle_beta   90.00
_cell.angle_gamma   90.00
#
_symmetry.space_group_name_H-M   'P 1'
#
loop_
_entity.id
_entity.type
_entity.pdbx_description
1 polymer ?
#
loop_
_entity_poly.entity_id
_entity_poly.type
_entity_poly.pdbx_seq_one_letter_code
_entity_poly.pdbx_strand_id
1 'polypeptide(L)'
;MEAMPGAKAFNALRDSDGIILAVNPRVCTGVLDGVFRAAKANDAVVIFELARTECSLDGGYTGLTPAGFAAIVKHAAEKVGFREWVLHADHLTVKSKSRIEMNDLKALVDAQIDAGYTSFAVDASFLYAGNALDTREALEDNAAATVEIFEHVSEN
;
A
#
# COMPACT_ATOMS: atom_id res chain seq x y z
N MET A 1 16.49 3.43 -9.23
CA MET A 1 16.00 2.03 -9.37
C MET A 1 14.53 2.07 -9.04
N GLU A 2 13.63 1.63 -9.93
CA GLU A 2 12.18 1.68 -9.65
C GLU A 2 11.71 0.46 -8.86
N ALA A 3 10.56 0.61 -8.19
CA ALA A 3 9.84 -0.51 -7.60
C ALA A 3 9.43 -1.51 -8.69
N MET A 4 9.46 -2.80 -8.37
CA MET A 4 8.91 -3.83 -9.23
C MET A 4 7.37 -3.92 -9.09
N PRO A 5 6.65 -4.43 -10.10
CA PRO A 5 5.22 -4.66 -9.97
C PRO A 5 4.90 -5.64 -8.83
N GLY A 6 3.99 -5.26 -7.93
CA GLY A 6 3.56 -6.10 -6.81
C GLY A 6 3.02 -7.46 -7.26
N ALA A 7 2.26 -7.50 -8.37
CA ALA A 7 1.76 -8.74 -8.96
C ALA A 7 2.88 -9.76 -9.25
N LYS A 8 4.09 -9.32 -9.62
CA LYS A 8 5.23 -10.22 -9.85
C LYS A 8 5.69 -10.88 -8.54
N ALA A 9 5.70 -10.12 -7.44
CA ALA A 9 6.05 -10.64 -6.11
C ALA A 9 5.00 -11.65 -5.61
N PHE A 10 3.71 -11.28 -5.65
CA PHE A 10 2.64 -12.16 -5.16
C PHE A 10 2.44 -13.42 -6.02
N ASN A 11 2.59 -13.31 -7.35
CA ASN A 11 2.50 -14.48 -8.22
C ASN A 11 3.66 -15.47 -7.99
N ALA A 12 4.86 -14.98 -7.66
CA ALA A 12 5.98 -15.85 -7.30
C ALA A 12 5.75 -16.57 -5.97
N LEU A 13 5.00 -15.97 -5.04
CA LEU A 13 4.68 -16.55 -3.73
C LEU A 13 3.59 -17.63 -3.79
N ARG A 14 2.70 -17.58 -4.78
CA ARG A 14 1.45 -18.39 -4.85
C ARG A 14 1.65 -19.89 -4.61
N ASP A 15 2.74 -20.44 -5.14
CA ASP A 15 3.03 -21.88 -5.10
C ASP A 15 4.19 -22.19 -4.12
N SER A 16 4.42 -21.32 -3.14
CA SER A 16 5.47 -21.46 -2.14
C SER A 16 4.91 -21.38 -0.73
N ASP A 17 5.56 -22.05 0.24
CA ASP A 17 5.28 -21.89 1.68
C ASP A 17 5.97 -20.65 2.28
N GLY A 18 6.27 -19.65 1.44
CA GLY A 18 7.00 -18.45 1.81
C GLY A 18 6.09 -17.29 2.24
N ILE A 19 6.70 -16.30 2.87
CA ILE A 19 6.10 -14.99 3.14
C ILE A 19 7.06 -13.89 2.67
N ILE A 20 6.52 -12.73 2.30
CA ILE A 20 7.31 -11.55 1.98
C ILE A 20 7.20 -10.57 3.14
N LEU A 21 8.32 -10.04 3.61
CA LEU A 21 8.32 -9.01 4.63
C LEU A 21 7.75 -7.72 4.04
N ALA A 22 6.68 -7.21 4.64
CA ALA A 22 6.19 -5.86 4.44
C ALA A 22 6.66 -4.97 5.60
N VAL A 23 7.32 -3.86 5.25
CA VAL A 23 7.93 -2.95 6.21
C VAL A 23 7.21 -1.62 6.15
N ASN A 24 6.81 -1.13 7.32
CA ASN A 24 6.27 0.21 7.49
C ASN A 24 7.28 1.13 8.21
N PRO A 25 8.24 1.74 7.47
CA PRO A 25 9.30 2.52 8.09
C PRO A 25 8.84 3.96 8.32
N ARG A 26 8.18 4.22 9.46
CA ARG A 26 7.77 5.58 9.87
C ARG A 26 8.99 6.50 10.06
N VAL A 27 10.14 5.92 10.37
CA VAL A 27 11.46 6.58 10.33
C VAL A 27 12.22 6.01 9.14
N CYS A 28 12.24 6.72 8.02
CA CYS A 28 12.81 6.21 6.78
C CYS A 28 14.35 6.22 6.77
N THR A 29 14.97 7.32 7.23
CA THR A 29 16.42 7.52 7.18
C THR A 29 17.14 6.47 8.02
N GLY A 30 18.11 5.76 7.41
CA GLY A 30 18.91 4.72 8.05
C GLY A 30 18.19 3.37 8.16
N VAL A 31 16.89 3.34 8.50
CA VAL A 31 16.10 2.09 8.56
C VAL A 31 16.03 1.44 7.18
N LEU A 32 15.70 2.22 6.15
CA LEU A 32 15.60 1.70 4.77
C LEU A 32 16.92 1.09 4.30
N ASP A 33 18.06 1.75 4.56
CA ASP A 33 19.39 1.23 4.20
C ASP A 33 19.64 -0.14 4.86
N GLY A 34 19.28 -0.30 6.13
CA GLY A 34 19.41 -1.54 6.87
C GLY A 34 18.54 -2.65 6.30
N VAL A 35 17.27 -2.34 6.03
CA VAL A 35 16.30 -3.28 5.43
C VAL A 35 16.76 -3.71 4.04
N PHE A 36 17.18 -2.77 3.17
CA PHE A 36 17.68 -3.10 1.85
C PHE A 36 18.94 -3.95 1.88
N ARG A 37 19.88 -3.69 2.82
CA ARG A 37 21.07 -4.55 2.99
C ARG A 37 20.70 -5.96 3.43
N ALA A 38 19.73 -6.09 4.33
CA ALA A 38 19.24 -7.38 4.79
C ALA A 38 18.54 -8.15 3.65
N ALA A 39 17.66 -7.49 2.90
CA ALA A 39 16.99 -8.07 1.74
C ALA A 39 18.01 -8.56 0.69
N LYS A 40 19.00 -7.72 0.37
CA LYS A 40 20.09 -8.06 -0.56
C LYS A 40 20.95 -9.23 -0.08
N ALA A 41 21.28 -9.28 1.20
CA ALA A 41 22.08 -10.37 1.75
C ALA A 41 21.35 -11.73 1.73
N ASN A 42 20.01 -11.70 1.72
CA ASN A 42 19.17 -12.91 1.71
C ASN A 42 18.59 -13.21 0.31
N ASP A 43 18.92 -12.42 -0.72
CA ASP A 43 18.31 -12.51 -2.06
C ASP A 43 16.77 -12.53 -2.01
N ALA A 44 16.20 -11.68 -1.14
CA ALA A 44 14.78 -11.70 -0.81
C ALA A 44 14.07 -10.42 -1.27
N VAL A 45 12.85 -10.57 -1.80
CA VAL A 45 11.97 -9.44 -2.09
C VAL A 45 11.49 -8.79 -0.79
N VAL A 46 11.35 -7.47 -0.80
CA VAL A 46 10.79 -6.70 0.34
C VAL A 46 9.70 -5.74 -0.13
N ILE A 47 8.62 -5.61 0.65
CA ILE A 47 7.55 -4.64 0.44
C ILE A 47 7.77 -3.46 1.40
N PHE A 48 7.62 -2.24 0.89
CA PHE A 48 7.57 -1.03 1.71
C PHE A 48 6.21 -0.39 1.60
N GLU A 49 5.63 -0.05 2.75
CA GLU A 49 4.26 0.41 2.83
C GLU A 49 4.05 1.41 3.96
N LEU A 50 3.06 2.27 3.82
CA LEU A 50 2.61 3.16 4.88
C LEU A 50 1.09 3.26 4.79
N ALA A 51 0.44 3.30 5.95
CA ALA A 51 -1.01 3.43 6.01
C ALA A 51 -1.46 4.87 5.68
N ARG A 52 -2.73 5.04 5.28
CA ARG A 52 -3.34 6.34 4.93
C ARG A 52 -3.08 7.44 5.97
N THR A 53 -3.09 7.13 7.26
CA THR A 53 -2.85 8.12 8.33
C THR A 53 -1.39 8.56 8.45
N GLU A 54 -0.48 7.71 7.96
CA GLU A 54 0.97 7.90 8.06
C GLU A 54 1.48 8.65 6.84
N CYS A 55 0.94 8.33 5.66
CA CYS A 55 1.27 8.91 4.37
C CYS A 55 0.00 9.30 3.60
N SER A 56 -0.21 10.60 3.43
CA SER A 56 -1.38 11.17 2.73
C SER A 56 -0.98 12.37 1.88
N LEU A 57 -1.95 12.96 1.16
CA LEU A 57 -1.70 14.11 0.28
C LEU A 57 -1.12 15.34 1.02
N ASP A 58 -1.45 15.50 2.30
CA ASP A 58 -0.96 16.53 3.21
C ASP A 58 0.21 16.04 4.10
N GLY A 59 0.69 14.83 3.89
CA GLY A 59 1.85 14.25 4.57
C GLY A 59 1.53 13.30 5.73
N GLY A 60 0.27 13.23 6.16
CA GLY A 60 -0.12 12.42 7.32
C GLY A 60 0.66 12.82 8.58
N TYR A 61 0.71 11.94 9.58
CA TYR A 61 1.48 12.27 10.79
C TYR A 61 3.00 12.13 10.60
N THR A 62 3.47 11.50 9.52
CA THR A 62 4.92 11.38 9.24
C THR A 62 5.46 12.58 8.45
N GLY A 63 4.59 13.40 7.86
CA GLY A 63 4.94 14.47 6.94
C GLY A 63 5.31 13.99 5.53
N LEU A 64 5.04 12.73 5.20
CA LEU A 64 5.38 12.12 3.91
C LEU A 64 4.16 12.05 2.99
N THR A 65 4.30 12.60 1.79
CA THR A 65 3.37 12.35 0.67
C THR A 65 3.74 11.06 -0.05
N PRO A 66 2.84 10.45 -0.86
CA PRO A 66 3.17 9.24 -1.63
C PRO A 66 4.44 9.38 -2.46
N ALA A 67 4.60 10.50 -3.17
CA ALA A 67 5.79 10.82 -3.94
C ALA A 67 7.04 11.00 -3.06
N GLY A 68 6.88 11.65 -1.90
CA GLY A 68 7.98 11.82 -0.93
C GLY A 68 8.48 10.49 -0.40
N PHE A 69 7.56 9.61 0.03
CA PHE A 69 7.91 8.27 0.49
C PHE A 69 8.59 7.45 -0.61
N ALA A 70 8.00 7.39 -1.81
CA ALA A 70 8.55 6.67 -2.94
C ALA A 70 9.97 7.14 -3.30
N ALA A 71 10.21 8.45 -3.30
CA ALA A 71 11.52 9.03 -3.56
C ALA A 71 12.57 8.61 -2.51
N ILE A 72 12.21 8.59 -1.23
CA ILE A 72 13.12 8.21 -0.14
C ILE A 72 13.45 6.70 -0.22
N VAL A 73 12.46 5.85 -0.46
CA VAL A 73 12.67 4.40 -0.65
C VAL A 73 13.57 4.13 -1.87
N LYS A 74 13.28 4.79 -2.99
CA LYS A 74 14.09 4.72 -4.21
C LYS A 74 15.55 5.14 -3.98
N HIS A 75 15.77 6.23 -3.26
CA HIS A 75 17.12 6.70 -2.94
C HIS A 75 17.90 5.66 -2.11
N ALA A 76 17.25 5.05 -1.11
CA ALA A 76 17.88 3.99 -0.32
C ALA A 76 18.18 2.73 -1.17
N ALA A 77 17.27 2.34 -2.06
CA ALA A 77 17.46 1.23 -3.00
C ALA A 77 18.67 1.48 -3.92
N GLU A 78 18.81 2.70 -4.45
CA GLU A 78 19.94 3.12 -5.30
C GLU A 78 21.26 3.10 -4.53
N LYS A 79 21.25 3.63 -3.29
CA LYS A 79 22.43 3.66 -2.42
C LYS A 79 22.94 2.26 -2.08
N VAL A 80 22.05 1.29 -1.86
CA VAL A 80 22.42 -0.11 -1.56
C VAL A 80 22.67 -0.92 -2.84
N GLY A 81 22.10 -0.49 -3.97
CA GLY A 81 22.13 -1.19 -5.24
C GLY A 81 21.32 -2.49 -5.20
N PHE A 82 20.04 -2.41 -4.85
CA PHE A 82 19.09 -3.53 -4.79
C PHE A 82 17.78 -3.16 -5.48
N ARG A 83 17.17 -4.09 -6.23
CA ARG A 83 16.06 -3.81 -7.16
C ARG A 83 14.79 -4.58 -6.85
N GLU A 84 14.86 -5.55 -5.96
CA GLU A 84 13.82 -6.52 -5.68
C GLU A 84 12.92 -6.00 -4.54
N TRP A 85 12.19 -4.92 -4.81
CA TRP A 85 11.32 -4.27 -3.83
C TRP A 85 10.04 -3.69 -4.44
N VAL A 86 8.97 -3.63 -3.65
CA VAL A 86 7.62 -3.19 -4.05
C VAL A 86 7.17 -2.02 -3.18
N LEU A 87 6.43 -1.08 -3.77
CA LEU A 87 5.62 -0.09 -3.04
C LEU A 87 4.19 -0.59 -2.90
N HIS A 88 3.70 -0.61 -1.66
CA HIS A 88 2.33 -1.00 -1.31
C HIS A 88 1.63 0.12 -0.54
N ALA A 89 0.37 0.37 -0.88
CA ALA A 89 -0.51 1.30 -0.17
C ALA A 89 -1.26 0.51 0.91
N ASP A 90 -0.81 0.64 2.16
CA ASP A 90 -1.39 -0.06 3.30
C ASP A 90 -2.65 0.67 3.81
N HIS A 91 -3.58 -0.09 4.38
CA HIS A 91 -4.83 0.37 5.00
C HIS A 91 -5.43 1.65 4.37
N LEU A 92 -5.89 1.55 3.12
CA LEU A 92 -6.75 2.55 2.48
C LEU A 92 -8.15 2.49 3.11
N THR A 93 -8.25 2.97 4.34
CA THR A 93 -9.44 2.85 5.18
C THR A 93 -10.61 3.65 4.61
N VAL A 94 -11.78 3.02 4.56
CA VAL A 94 -13.08 3.63 4.28
C VAL A 94 -13.98 3.49 5.52
N LYS A 95 -14.31 4.62 6.16
CA LYS A 95 -15.15 4.66 7.37
C LYS A 95 -16.60 5.01 7.07
N SER A 96 -16.86 5.67 5.95
CA SER A 96 -18.19 6.01 5.48
C SER A 96 -18.27 5.93 3.95
N LYS A 97 -19.48 5.71 3.43
CA LYS A 97 -19.76 5.79 1.98
C LYS A 97 -19.97 7.23 1.50
N SER A 98 -19.50 8.23 2.25
CA SER A 98 -19.70 9.62 1.86
C SER A 98 -18.92 9.91 0.57
N ARG A 99 -19.54 10.64 -0.37
CA ARG A 99 -18.88 10.95 -1.64
C ARG A 99 -17.59 11.75 -1.46
N ILE A 100 -17.52 12.56 -0.40
CA ILE A 100 -16.31 13.30 -0.03
C ILE A 100 -15.20 12.32 0.32
N GLU A 101 -15.43 11.38 1.26
CA GLU A 101 -14.40 10.42 1.66
C GLU A 101 -13.94 9.52 0.51
N MET A 102 -14.87 9.06 -0.33
CA MET A 102 -14.53 8.24 -1.51
C MET A 102 -13.70 9.01 -2.53
N ASN A 103 -14.03 10.28 -2.79
CA ASN A 103 -13.26 11.12 -3.70
C ASN A 103 -11.87 11.45 -3.14
N ASP A 104 -11.77 11.74 -1.84
CA ASP A 104 -10.49 11.99 -1.18
C ASP A 104 -9.58 10.76 -1.22
N LEU A 105 -10.17 9.57 -1.06
CA LEU A 105 -9.42 8.32 -1.16
C LEU A 105 -8.97 8.04 -2.60
N LYS A 106 -9.81 8.30 -3.60
CA LYS A 106 -9.44 8.19 -5.02
C LYS A 106 -8.30 9.15 -5.38
N ALA A 107 -8.33 10.39 -4.89
CA ALA A 107 -7.24 11.34 -5.10
C ALA A 107 -5.92 10.88 -4.44
N LEU A 108 -6.00 10.22 -3.28
CA LEU A 108 -4.82 9.60 -2.65
C LEU A 108 -4.30 8.42 -3.50
N VAL A 109 -5.20 7.57 -4.01
CA VAL A 109 -4.85 6.46 -4.90
C VAL A 109 -4.17 6.98 -6.17
N ASP A 110 -4.67 8.04 -6.79
CA ASP A 110 -4.05 8.67 -7.97
C ASP A 110 -2.61 9.09 -7.65
N ALA A 111 -2.40 9.79 -6.53
CA ALA A 111 -1.06 10.20 -6.11
C ALA A 111 -0.14 9.02 -5.79
N GLN A 112 -0.68 7.89 -5.32
CA GLN A 112 0.08 6.65 -5.10
C GLN A 112 0.46 5.98 -6.43
N ILE A 113 -0.47 5.88 -7.39
CA ILE A 113 -0.21 5.37 -8.74
C ILE A 113 0.88 6.20 -9.42
N ASP A 114 0.74 7.53 -9.40
CA ASP A 114 1.72 8.48 -9.95
C ASP A 114 3.11 8.33 -9.27
N ALA A 115 3.14 7.98 -7.99
CA ALA A 115 4.37 7.73 -7.24
C ALA A 115 4.98 6.33 -7.48
N GLY A 116 4.34 5.48 -8.28
CA GLY A 116 4.82 4.15 -8.66
C GLY A 116 4.37 3.01 -7.74
N TYR A 117 3.30 3.21 -6.96
CA TYR A 117 2.67 2.14 -6.20
C TYR A 117 1.95 1.18 -7.15
N THR A 118 2.07 -0.12 -6.91
CA THR A 118 1.48 -1.16 -7.78
C THR A 118 0.71 -2.22 -7.00
N SER A 119 0.49 -1.97 -5.71
CA SER A 119 -0.22 -2.86 -4.80
C SER A 119 -0.95 -2.03 -3.76
N PHE A 120 -2.19 -2.40 -3.45
CA PHE A 120 -3.11 -1.59 -2.64
C PHE A 120 -3.93 -2.50 -1.73
N ALA A 121 -4.11 -2.08 -0.47
CA ALA A 121 -4.98 -2.72 0.50
C ALA A 121 -6.15 -1.78 0.85
N VAL A 122 -7.29 -1.97 0.20
CA VAL A 122 -8.53 -1.25 0.53
C VAL A 122 -9.18 -1.88 1.76
N ASP A 123 -9.43 -1.07 2.78
CA ASP A 123 -9.98 -1.52 4.06
C ASP A 123 -11.31 -0.81 4.34
N ALA A 124 -12.40 -1.38 3.82
CA ALA A 124 -13.76 -0.93 4.08
C ALA A 124 -14.44 -1.71 5.22
N SER A 125 -13.66 -2.35 6.10
CA SER A 125 -14.18 -3.19 7.18
C SER A 125 -15.00 -2.42 8.22
N PHE A 126 -14.78 -1.11 8.34
CA PHE A 126 -15.58 -0.21 9.19
C PHE A 126 -17.06 -0.11 8.77
N LEU A 127 -17.38 -0.51 7.53
CA LEU A 127 -18.74 -0.54 7.00
C LEU A 127 -19.49 -1.84 7.35
N TYR A 128 -18.90 -2.72 8.15
CA TYR A 128 -19.54 -3.97 8.57
C TYR A 128 -20.81 -3.71 9.40
N ALA A 129 -21.94 -4.22 8.93
CA ALA A 129 -23.22 -4.09 9.64
C ALA A 129 -23.38 -5.21 10.67
N GLY A 130 -22.87 -4.99 11.88
CA GLY A 130 -22.85 -6.01 12.96
C GLY A 130 -24.22 -6.46 13.49
N ASN A 131 -25.30 -5.80 13.09
CA ASN A 131 -26.69 -6.15 13.43
C ASN A 131 -27.46 -6.85 12.29
N ALA A 132 -26.80 -7.11 11.16
CA ALA A 132 -27.39 -7.80 10.01
C ALA A 132 -27.80 -9.24 10.36
N LEU A 133 -28.79 -9.76 9.63
CA LEU A 133 -29.33 -11.11 9.87
C LEU A 133 -28.47 -12.20 9.21
N ASP A 134 -27.66 -11.85 8.21
CA ASP A 134 -26.71 -12.76 7.56
C ASP A 134 -25.40 -12.07 7.12
N THR A 135 -24.42 -12.89 6.72
CA THR A 135 -23.08 -12.43 6.31
C THR A 135 -23.08 -11.61 5.03
N ARG A 136 -23.99 -11.85 4.10
CA ARG A 136 -24.06 -11.10 2.84
C ARG A 136 -24.48 -9.67 3.13
N GLU A 137 -25.56 -9.50 3.88
CA GLU A 137 -26.04 -8.20 4.34
C GLU A 137 -24.95 -7.49 5.17
N ALA A 138 -24.30 -8.23 6.08
CA ALA A 138 -23.26 -7.66 6.94
C ALA A 138 -22.05 -7.08 6.19
N LEU A 139 -21.72 -7.63 5.01
CA LEU A 139 -20.55 -7.26 4.20
C LEU A 139 -20.88 -6.44 2.95
N GLU A 140 -22.14 -6.18 2.66
CA GLU A 140 -22.58 -5.54 1.40
C GLU A 140 -21.87 -4.20 1.18
N ASP A 141 -21.85 -3.35 2.20
CA ASP A 141 -21.24 -2.02 2.11
C ASP A 141 -19.71 -2.07 2.05
N ASN A 142 -19.09 -3.02 2.76
CA ASN A 142 -17.65 -3.27 2.68
C ASN A 142 -17.26 -3.68 1.25
N ALA A 143 -17.96 -4.67 0.69
CA ALA A 143 -17.70 -5.16 -0.66
C ALA A 143 -17.92 -4.07 -1.71
N ALA A 144 -19.03 -3.32 -1.62
CA ALA A 144 -19.35 -2.26 -2.57
C ALA A 144 -18.30 -1.14 -2.57
N ALA A 145 -17.89 -0.66 -1.39
CA ALA A 145 -16.87 0.39 -1.29
C ALA A 145 -15.49 -0.12 -1.77
N THR A 146 -15.16 -1.37 -1.46
CA THR A 146 -13.91 -2.00 -1.91
C THR A 146 -13.86 -2.11 -3.43
N VAL A 147 -14.95 -2.56 -4.06
CA VAL A 147 -15.06 -2.65 -5.53
C VAL A 147 -14.93 -1.27 -6.16
N GLU A 148 -15.61 -0.25 -5.65
CA GLU A 148 -15.54 1.11 -6.23
C GLU A 148 -14.11 1.67 -6.26
N ILE A 149 -13.31 1.42 -5.22
CA ILE A 149 -11.91 1.88 -5.20
C ILE A 149 -11.05 1.02 -6.14
N PHE A 150 -11.25 -0.29 -6.21
CA PHE A 150 -10.46 -1.13 -7.12
C PHE A 150 -10.81 -0.93 -8.59
N GLU A 151 -12.06 -0.58 -8.92
CA GLU A 151 -12.44 -0.11 -10.26
C GLU A 151 -11.63 1.13 -10.63
N HIS A 152 -11.56 2.12 -9.73
CA HIS A 152 -10.74 3.32 -9.93
C HIS A 152 -9.24 3.01 -10.09
N VAL A 153 -8.69 2.09 -9.29
CA VAL A 153 -7.30 1.62 -9.45
C VAL A 153 -7.08 0.97 -10.83
N SER A 154 -8.08 0.28 -11.37
CA SER A 154 -7.96 -0.47 -12.63
C SER A 154 -8.12 0.40 -13.89
N GLU A 155 -8.69 1.59 -13.74
CA GLU A 155 -8.89 2.56 -14.83
C GLU A 155 -7.64 3.41 -15.13
N ASN A 156 -6.63 3.38 -14.26
CA ASN A 156 -5.38 4.14 -14.32
C ASN A 156 -4.17 3.23 -14.59
#